data_AF-A0A814YML4-F1
#
_entry.id   AF-A0A814YML4-F1
#
_cell.length_a   1.000
_cell.length_b   1.000
_cell.length_c   1.000
_cell.angle_alpha   90.00
_cell.angle_beta   90.00
_cell.angle_gamma   90.00
#
_symmetry.space_group_name_H-M   'P 1'
#
loop_
_entity.id
_entity.type
_entity.pdbx_description
1 polymer ?
#
loop_
_entity_poly.entity_id
_entity_poly.type
_entity_poly.pdbx_seq_one_letter_code
_entity_poly.pdbx_strand_id
1 'polypeptide(L)'
;MTEKNIRRFQTALLLITNPIRSRIPSILSAVIPYVERNLYIVVQNLHTQASNASSERFFDREQQKQCIRPMLHAIYKQVTSTKNPSVDVLLHNVDSVIKSTNPLRLPSLCEAVFADCSSSPGLYNYCRDHFHQLDQNFELRTIDEKDGKEDQLIENSSTSDNDLFSHKSTSQYNRGVLGGTFDRLHNGHKLLLTESALLCDEKIVVGVTDGIMIQNKVLGEIIEPVAKRMSNVSSFVYLIRPSIHVHCEPIEDPCGPSATMPDLNCIIVTEETQQGAAQVNKERAENKLSQLPVHVVSMVPADEENFDGDNKLSSTSFRRQILGTLIRQPLKASEPNRPYIIGLTGGIGSGKSSIARRIEKLGAAVVDCDKLGHEAYKVDTDAYRKVIETFGSEVINPTDRSIDRKILGKKVFQSPDEMKKLTSIVWPAILNLAQERIEQFFQQGKRIIVLDAAVLLEAKWTVAVNEIWIASIPPKEAVRRVVERDRLPVEEVKHRLDAQMSNETRLPYANVLLCTYWAESITQKQVEYAWQLLLQRIGNDTSSV
;
A
#
# COMPACT_ATOMS: atom_id res chain seq x y z
N MET A 1 6.58 -36.08 0.54
CA MET A 1 6.16 -36.25 -0.87
C MET A 1 6.74 -35.09 -1.65
N THR A 2 7.60 -35.39 -2.61
CA THR A 2 8.26 -34.43 -3.51
C THR A 2 7.23 -33.49 -4.13
N GLU A 3 7.43 -32.17 -4.00
CA GLU A 3 6.72 -31.15 -4.78
C GLU A 3 6.83 -31.54 -6.26
N LYS A 4 5.73 -32.08 -6.82
CA LYS A 4 5.60 -32.12 -8.27
C LYS A 4 5.73 -30.67 -8.74
N ASN A 5 6.59 -30.42 -9.73
CA ASN A 5 6.63 -29.15 -10.46
C ASN A 5 5.25 -28.89 -11.07
N ILE A 6 4.36 -28.28 -10.29
CA ILE A 6 3.05 -27.87 -10.72
C ILE A 6 3.26 -26.63 -11.60
N ARG A 7 2.88 -26.72 -12.87
CA ARG A 7 2.86 -25.56 -13.77
C ARG A 7 1.95 -24.49 -13.16
N ARG A 8 2.51 -23.30 -12.91
CA ARG A 8 1.78 -22.13 -12.44
C ARG A 8 1.56 -21.14 -13.58
N PHE A 9 0.38 -20.55 -13.61
CA PHE A 9 -0.08 -19.58 -14.60
C PHE A 9 0.01 -18.17 -14.03
N GLN A 10 0.45 -17.18 -14.81
CA GLN A 10 0.46 -15.79 -14.36
C GLN A 10 -0.96 -15.29 -14.11
N THR A 11 -1.86 -15.56 -15.05
CA THR A 11 -3.24 -15.13 -15.01
C THR A 11 -4.16 -16.30 -15.32
N ALA A 12 -5.20 -16.48 -14.51
CA ALA A 12 -6.24 -17.48 -14.73
C ALA A 12 -7.64 -16.91 -14.56
N LEU A 13 -8.62 -17.56 -15.18
CA LEU A 13 -10.06 -17.27 -15.08
C LEU A 13 -10.77 -18.48 -14.47
N LEU A 14 -11.47 -18.29 -13.35
CA LEU A 14 -12.33 -19.29 -12.73
C LEU A 14 -13.79 -18.98 -13.04
N LEU A 15 -14.47 -19.95 -13.65
CA LEU A 15 -15.89 -19.92 -13.93
C LEU A 15 -16.63 -20.78 -12.91
N ILE A 16 -17.52 -20.16 -12.14
CA ILE A 16 -18.34 -20.83 -11.14
C ILE A 16 -19.76 -20.92 -11.69
N THR A 17 -20.12 -22.09 -12.21
CA THR A 17 -21.42 -22.35 -12.86
C THR A 17 -22.51 -22.70 -11.85
N ASN A 18 -22.15 -23.24 -10.68
CA ASN A 18 -23.09 -23.51 -9.60
C ASN A 18 -22.61 -22.83 -8.29
N PRO A 19 -22.97 -21.56 -8.07
CA PRO A 19 -22.48 -20.77 -6.94
C PRO A 19 -23.11 -21.15 -5.60
N ILE A 20 -22.66 -22.26 -5.03
CA ILE A 20 -23.01 -22.65 -3.65
C ILE A 20 -21.90 -22.16 -2.71
N ARG A 21 -22.25 -21.33 -1.72
CA ARG A 21 -21.30 -20.74 -0.76
C ARG A 21 -20.40 -21.78 -0.07
N SER A 22 -20.93 -22.94 0.29
CA SER A 22 -20.17 -24.02 0.94
C SER A 22 -19.10 -24.66 0.06
N ARG A 23 -19.22 -24.54 -1.28
CA ARG A 23 -18.27 -25.10 -2.26
C ARG A 23 -17.14 -24.14 -2.62
N ILE A 24 -17.26 -22.84 -2.31
CA ILE A 24 -16.21 -21.84 -2.59
C ILE A 24 -14.86 -22.23 -1.96
N PRO A 25 -14.81 -22.70 -0.69
CA PRO A 25 -13.58 -23.21 -0.09
C PRO A 25 -12.86 -24.28 -0.90
N SER A 26 -13.54 -25.35 -1.27
CA SER A 26 -12.95 -26.46 -2.02
C SER A 26 -12.48 -26.03 -3.41
N ILE A 27 -13.31 -25.25 -4.11
CA ILE A 27 -13.01 -24.73 -5.46
C ILE A 27 -11.74 -23.86 -5.42
N LEU A 28 -11.67 -22.87 -4.53
CA LEU A 28 -10.53 -21.97 -4.46
C LEU A 28 -9.25 -22.69 -4.01
N SER A 29 -9.34 -23.64 -3.07
CA SER A 29 -8.20 -24.46 -2.66
C SER A 29 -7.66 -25.35 -3.79
N ALA A 30 -8.50 -25.75 -4.75
CA ALA A 30 -8.06 -26.50 -5.93
C ALA A 30 -7.40 -25.60 -6.99
N VAL A 31 -7.74 -24.32 -7.07
CA VAL A 31 -7.29 -23.41 -8.14
C VAL A 31 -6.09 -22.57 -7.72
N ILE A 32 -6.09 -22.00 -6.52
CA ILE A 32 -5.06 -21.06 -6.03
C ILE A 32 -3.63 -21.58 -6.22
N PRO A 33 -3.28 -22.86 -5.95
CA PRO A 33 -1.91 -23.36 -6.12
C PRO A 33 -1.35 -23.29 -7.55
N TYR A 34 -2.22 -23.12 -8.55
CA TYR A 34 -1.86 -23.02 -9.96
C TYR A 34 -1.73 -21.58 -10.47
N VAL A 35 -2.01 -20.56 -9.65
CA VAL A 35 -2.05 -19.16 -10.10
C VAL A 35 -1.03 -18.31 -9.36
N GLU A 36 -0.18 -17.62 -10.11
CA GLU A 36 0.95 -16.87 -9.58
C GLU A 36 0.61 -15.38 -9.34
N ARG A 37 -0.14 -14.72 -10.24
CA ARG A 37 -0.45 -13.28 -10.11
C ARG A 37 -1.93 -12.96 -9.98
N ASN A 38 -2.76 -13.28 -10.97
CA ASN A 38 -4.16 -12.83 -11.01
C ASN A 38 -5.12 -13.99 -11.26
N LEU A 39 -6.16 -14.06 -10.43
CA LEU A 39 -7.29 -14.96 -10.60
C LEU A 39 -8.57 -14.15 -10.76
N TYR A 40 -9.11 -14.13 -11.98
CA TYR A 40 -10.41 -13.55 -12.27
C TYR A 40 -11.49 -14.58 -11.96
N ILE A 41 -12.58 -14.19 -11.30
CA ILE A 41 -13.68 -15.11 -10.98
C ILE A 41 -14.96 -14.57 -11.62
N VAL A 42 -15.61 -15.38 -12.44
CA VAL A 42 -16.95 -15.09 -12.98
C VAL A 42 -17.93 -16.06 -12.37
N VAL A 43 -19.03 -15.52 -11.85
CA VAL A 43 -20.08 -16.32 -11.20
C VAL A 43 -21.32 -16.36 -12.10
N GLN A 44 -21.80 -17.55 -12.44
CA GLN A 44 -23.02 -17.74 -13.22
C GLN A 44 -24.27 -17.51 -12.36
N ASN A 45 -25.32 -16.94 -12.93
CA ASN A 45 -26.63 -16.87 -12.29
C ASN A 45 -27.36 -18.22 -12.41
N LEU A 46 -27.90 -18.72 -11.29
CA LEU A 46 -28.59 -20.00 -11.17
C LEU A 46 -29.90 -20.11 -11.99
N HIS A 47 -30.51 -19.00 -12.45
CA HIS A 47 -31.86 -19.02 -13.04
C HIS A 47 -31.96 -18.73 -14.55
N THR A 48 -30.87 -18.55 -15.31
CA THR A 48 -30.95 -18.28 -16.76
C THR A 48 -31.17 -19.52 -17.66
N GLN A 49 -31.79 -20.59 -17.15
CA GLN A 49 -32.29 -21.66 -18.02
C GLN A 49 -33.62 -21.32 -18.73
N ALA A 50 -34.29 -20.23 -18.34
CA ALA A 50 -35.60 -19.88 -18.90
C ALA A 50 -35.81 -18.37 -19.09
N SER A 51 -35.11 -17.72 -20.03
CA SER A 51 -35.67 -16.60 -20.80
C SER A 51 -34.72 -16.09 -21.88
N ASN A 52 -35.25 -15.90 -23.09
CA ASN A 52 -34.68 -15.00 -24.08
C ASN A 52 -34.82 -13.57 -23.56
N ALA A 53 -33.80 -13.03 -22.88
CA ALA A 53 -33.83 -11.63 -22.48
C ALA A 53 -32.45 -10.98 -22.62
N SER A 54 -32.41 -10.02 -23.53
CA SER A 54 -31.40 -8.99 -23.81
C SER A 54 -31.14 -8.02 -22.63
N SER A 55 -31.36 -8.46 -21.39
CA SER A 55 -31.19 -7.63 -20.19
C SER A 55 -29.82 -7.90 -19.57
N GLU A 56 -28.91 -6.92 -19.61
CA GLU A 56 -27.62 -6.90 -18.92
C GLU A 56 -27.72 -6.92 -17.37
N ARG A 57 -28.90 -7.19 -16.79
CA ARG A 57 -29.16 -7.08 -15.34
C ARG A 57 -28.96 -8.43 -14.64
N PHE A 58 -28.03 -8.45 -13.68
CA PHE A 58 -27.27 -9.64 -13.25
C PHE A 58 -27.92 -10.46 -12.12
N PHE A 59 -28.52 -9.83 -11.10
CA PHE A 59 -29.18 -10.50 -9.96
C PHE A 59 -30.34 -9.67 -9.41
N ASP A 60 -31.43 -10.33 -8.98
CA ASP A 60 -32.48 -9.67 -8.21
C ASP A 60 -32.04 -9.38 -6.76
N ARG A 61 -32.80 -8.52 -6.07
CA ARG A 61 -32.45 -8.04 -4.73
C ARG A 61 -32.31 -9.16 -3.69
N GLU A 62 -33.15 -10.19 -3.75
CA GLU A 62 -33.11 -11.29 -2.78
C GLU A 62 -31.91 -12.20 -3.06
N GLN A 63 -31.61 -12.48 -4.33
CA GLN A 63 -30.41 -13.22 -4.75
C GLN A 63 -29.11 -12.52 -4.34
N GLN A 64 -29.05 -11.19 -4.53
CA GLN A 64 -27.90 -10.39 -4.09
C GLN A 64 -27.65 -10.55 -2.60
N LYS A 65 -28.72 -10.45 -1.80
CA LYS A 65 -28.65 -10.48 -0.34
C LYS A 65 -28.38 -11.89 0.21
N GLN A 66 -29.03 -12.91 -0.31
CA GLN A 66 -29.02 -14.26 0.25
C GLN A 66 -27.86 -15.12 -0.28
N CYS A 67 -27.42 -14.91 -1.52
CA CYS A 67 -26.44 -15.78 -2.19
C CYS A 67 -25.12 -15.07 -2.51
N ILE A 68 -25.19 -13.95 -3.26
CA ILE A 68 -24.00 -13.35 -3.88
C ILE A 68 -23.13 -12.61 -2.87
N ARG A 69 -23.69 -11.76 -2.02
CA ARG A 69 -22.90 -11.04 -1.00
C ARG A 69 -22.19 -12.01 -0.04
N PRO A 70 -22.88 -13.00 0.58
CA PRO A 70 -22.19 -14.00 1.41
C PRO A 70 -21.08 -14.77 0.67
N MET A 71 -21.25 -15.00 -0.63
CA MET A 71 -20.24 -15.62 -1.49
C MET A 71 -19.04 -14.71 -1.73
N LEU A 72 -19.25 -13.44 -2.10
CA LEU A 72 -18.17 -12.46 -2.27
C LEU A 72 -17.31 -12.37 -1.02
N HIS A 73 -17.95 -12.31 0.15
CA HIS A 73 -17.28 -12.34 1.44
C HIS A 73 -16.46 -13.62 1.63
N ALA A 74 -16.99 -14.80 1.28
CA ALA A 74 -16.26 -16.07 1.38
C ALA A 74 -15.03 -16.11 0.46
N ILE A 75 -15.17 -15.66 -0.79
CA ILE A 75 -14.08 -15.58 -1.78
C ILE A 75 -12.96 -14.68 -1.26
N TYR A 76 -13.26 -13.42 -0.95
CA TYR A 76 -12.23 -12.48 -0.54
C TYR A 76 -11.60 -12.86 0.81
N LYS A 77 -12.35 -13.47 1.73
CA LYS A 77 -11.82 -13.99 3.01
C LYS A 77 -10.88 -15.18 2.83
N GLN A 78 -11.15 -16.07 1.89
CA GLN A 78 -10.26 -17.20 1.68
C GLN A 78 -8.96 -16.77 0.99
N VAL A 79 -9.04 -15.83 0.06
CA VAL A 79 -7.87 -15.37 -0.71
C VAL A 79 -6.95 -14.51 0.15
N THR A 80 -7.45 -13.83 1.18
CA THR A 80 -6.58 -13.10 2.13
C THR A 80 -5.60 -13.99 2.88
N SER A 81 -5.87 -15.30 2.98
CA SER A 81 -4.97 -16.27 3.64
C SER A 81 -3.74 -16.62 2.80
N THR A 82 -3.75 -16.24 1.52
CA THR A 82 -2.73 -16.58 0.54
C THR A 82 -2.10 -15.31 -0.02
N LYS A 83 -0.77 -15.15 0.09
CA LYS A 83 -0.07 -13.95 -0.41
C LYS A 83 -0.28 -13.70 -1.91
N ASN A 84 -0.53 -14.76 -2.68
CA ASN A 84 -0.91 -14.78 -4.09
C ASN A 84 -1.97 -15.87 -4.32
N PRO A 85 -2.84 -15.74 -5.34
CA PRO A 85 -2.94 -14.66 -6.33
C PRO A 85 -3.83 -13.48 -5.88
N SER A 86 -3.71 -12.34 -6.56
CA SER A 86 -4.71 -11.26 -6.53
C SER A 86 -6.03 -11.74 -7.14
N VAL A 87 -7.14 -11.62 -6.42
CA VAL A 87 -8.47 -12.04 -6.91
C VAL A 87 -9.35 -10.85 -7.23
N ASP A 88 -10.02 -10.93 -8.37
CA ASP A 88 -11.01 -9.97 -8.85
C ASP A 88 -12.28 -10.72 -9.25
N VAL A 89 -13.41 -10.43 -8.58
CA VAL A 89 -14.71 -11.03 -8.92
C VAL A 89 -15.43 -10.17 -9.93
N LEU A 90 -15.69 -10.71 -11.12
CA LEU A 90 -16.31 -10.04 -12.24
C LEU A 90 -17.83 -10.25 -12.19
N LEU A 91 -18.61 -9.16 -12.16
CA LEU A 91 -20.07 -9.19 -12.14
C LEU A 91 -20.64 -9.30 -13.57
N HIS A 92 -20.12 -10.26 -14.34
CA HIS A 92 -20.52 -10.52 -15.73
C HIS A 92 -21.40 -11.77 -15.82
N ASN A 93 -22.44 -11.74 -16.67
CA ASN A 93 -23.21 -12.94 -16.98
C ASN A 93 -22.39 -13.86 -17.89
N VAL A 94 -22.19 -15.10 -17.46
CA VAL A 94 -21.59 -16.15 -18.26
C VAL A 94 -22.30 -16.30 -19.62
N ASP A 95 -23.63 -16.17 -19.66
CA ASP A 95 -24.38 -16.14 -20.93
C ASP A 95 -24.09 -14.90 -21.77
N SER A 96 -23.84 -13.72 -21.17
CA SER A 96 -23.42 -12.53 -21.94
C SER A 96 -21.99 -12.65 -22.44
N VAL A 97 -21.13 -13.35 -21.70
CA VAL A 97 -19.78 -13.69 -22.16
C VAL A 97 -19.88 -14.62 -23.36
N ILE A 98 -20.73 -15.66 -23.31
CA ILE A 98 -20.93 -16.63 -24.40
C ILE A 98 -21.64 -16.04 -25.63
N LYS A 99 -22.72 -15.27 -25.43
CA LYS A 99 -23.67 -14.85 -26.49
C LYS A 99 -23.43 -13.45 -27.04
N SER A 100 -22.65 -12.59 -26.38
CA SER A 100 -22.48 -11.21 -26.85
C SER A 100 -21.42 -11.10 -27.95
N THR A 101 -21.57 -10.08 -28.79
CA THR A 101 -20.57 -9.62 -29.76
C THR A 101 -19.40 -8.87 -29.09
N ASN A 102 -19.42 -8.71 -27.76
CA ASN A 102 -18.43 -7.96 -26.99
C ASN A 102 -17.73 -8.90 -26.00
N PRO A 103 -16.59 -9.52 -26.38
CA PRO A 103 -15.93 -10.53 -25.55
C PRO A 103 -15.44 -9.96 -24.21
N LEU A 104 -15.36 -10.82 -23.19
CA LEU A 104 -14.81 -10.48 -21.87
C LEU A 104 -13.37 -9.93 -22.03
N ARG A 105 -13.18 -8.63 -21.77
CA ARG A 105 -11.86 -7.99 -21.88
C ARG A 105 -11.14 -8.06 -20.55
N LEU A 106 -10.29 -9.07 -20.40
CA LEU A 106 -9.39 -9.16 -19.25
C LEU A 106 -8.17 -8.22 -19.44
N PRO A 107 -7.66 -7.58 -18.38
CA PRO A 107 -6.49 -6.71 -18.45
C PRO A 107 -5.20 -7.40 -18.90
N SER A 108 -5.12 -8.72 -18.76
CA SER A 108 -3.97 -9.53 -19.16
C SER A 108 -4.43 -10.79 -19.87
N LEU A 109 -3.54 -11.36 -20.70
CA LEU A 109 -3.78 -12.62 -21.39
C LEU A 109 -4.07 -13.71 -20.36
N CYS A 110 -5.18 -14.41 -20.54
CA CYS A 110 -5.57 -15.51 -19.67
C CYS A 110 -4.86 -16.78 -20.12
N GLU A 111 -3.96 -17.32 -19.30
CA GLU A 111 -3.17 -18.52 -19.64
C GLU A 111 -3.95 -19.81 -19.31
N ALA A 112 -4.87 -19.74 -18.35
CA ALA A 112 -5.69 -20.88 -17.96
C ALA A 112 -7.12 -20.52 -17.57
N VAL A 113 -8.09 -21.35 -17.95
CA VAL A 113 -9.46 -21.30 -17.43
C VAL A 113 -9.73 -22.52 -16.56
N PHE A 114 -10.23 -22.28 -15.37
CA PHE A 114 -10.76 -23.29 -14.46
C PHE A 114 -12.27 -23.20 -14.46
N ALA A 115 -12.96 -24.34 -14.47
CA ALA A 115 -14.40 -24.35 -14.37
C ALA A 115 -14.92 -25.58 -13.62
N ASP A 116 -16.00 -25.41 -12.86
CA ASP A 116 -16.73 -26.49 -12.17
C ASP A 116 -17.67 -27.26 -13.14
N CYS A 117 -17.19 -27.47 -14.37
CA CYS A 117 -17.92 -27.78 -15.61
C CYS A 117 -18.76 -29.07 -15.69
N SER A 118 -19.08 -29.77 -14.60
CA SER A 118 -19.91 -30.99 -14.69
C SER A 118 -21.34 -30.75 -15.22
N SER A 119 -21.77 -29.50 -15.38
CA SER A 119 -23.19 -29.14 -15.61
C SER A 119 -23.49 -28.29 -16.87
N SER A 120 -22.49 -27.79 -17.63
CA SER A 120 -22.75 -26.93 -18.81
C SER A 120 -21.74 -27.12 -19.97
N PRO A 121 -22.01 -28.05 -20.92
CA PRO A 121 -21.14 -28.32 -22.07
C PRO A 121 -20.95 -27.12 -23.02
N GLY A 122 -21.96 -26.23 -23.10
CA GLY A 122 -21.91 -25.04 -23.96
C GLY A 122 -20.85 -24.03 -23.51
N LEU A 123 -20.71 -23.81 -22.20
CA LEU A 123 -19.69 -22.93 -21.64
C LEU A 123 -18.28 -23.48 -21.87
N TYR A 124 -18.10 -24.77 -21.65
CA TYR A 124 -16.81 -25.43 -21.87
C TYR A 124 -16.33 -25.24 -23.33
N ASN A 125 -17.21 -25.49 -24.30
CA ASN A 125 -16.90 -25.30 -25.72
C ASN A 125 -16.61 -23.84 -26.07
N TYR A 126 -17.40 -22.88 -25.56
CA TYR A 126 -17.13 -21.46 -25.78
C TYR A 126 -15.76 -21.05 -25.23
N CYS A 127 -15.43 -21.44 -24.00
CA CYS A 127 -14.15 -21.09 -23.39
C CYS A 127 -12.98 -21.71 -24.13
N ARG A 128 -13.11 -22.98 -24.54
CA ARG A 128 -12.13 -23.64 -25.39
C ARG A 128 -11.93 -22.85 -26.69
N ASP A 129 -13.01 -22.55 -27.42
CA ASP A 129 -12.90 -21.98 -28.76
C ASP A 129 -12.48 -20.50 -28.72
N HIS A 130 -12.97 -19.71 -27.76
CA HIS A 130 -12.65 -18.28 -27.61
C HIS A 130 -11.20 -18.05 -27.13
N PHE A 131 -10.79 -18.70 -26.04
CA PHE A 131 -9.45 -18.46 -25.49
C PHE A 131 -8.35 -19.12 -26.33
N HIS A 132 -8.64 -20.24 -27.01
CA HIS A 132 -7.70 -20.84 -27.97
C HIS A 132 -7.48 -19.96 -29.22
N GLN A 133 -8.45 -19.11 -29.60
CA GLN A 133 -8.23 -18.09 -30.65
C GLN A 133 -7.30 -16.97 -30.19
N LEU A 134 -7.28 -16.65 -28.89
CA LEU A 134 -6.46 -15.59 -28.31
C LEU A 134 -5.03 -16.06 -27.99
N ASP A 135 -4.88 -17.31 -27.52
CA ASP A 135 -3.59 -17.96 -27.26
C ASP A 135 -3.67 -19.47 -27.50
N GLN A 136 -2.80 -20.00 -28.34
CA GLN A 136 -2.73 -21.44 -28.63
C GLN A 136 -2.13 -22.24 -27.46
N ASN A 137 -1.45 -21.59 -26.52
CA ASN A 137 -0.86 -22.23 -25.33
C ASN A 137 -1.80 -22.26 -24.11
N PHE A 138 -3.04 -21.81 -24.29
CA PHE A 138 -4.10 -21.75 -23.30
C PHE A 138 -4.49 -23.14 -22.74
N GLU A 139 -4.73 -23.24 -21.43
CA GLU A 139 -5.10 -24.49 -20.76
C GLU A 139 -6.48 -24.42 -20.10
N LEU A 140 -7.39 -25.32 -20.48
CA LEU A 140 -8.73 -25.45 -19.88
C LEU A 140 -8.75 -26.64 -18.90
N ARG A 141 -9.08 -26.38 -17.63
CA ARG A 141 -9.14 -27.41 -16.57
C ARG A 141 -10.51 -27.49 -15.94
N THR A 142 -11.01 -28.71 -15.80
CA THR A 142 -12.23 -29.01 -15.04
C THR A 142 -11.87 -29.31 -13.59
N ILE A 143 -12.68 -28.80 -12.66
CA ILE A 143 -12.56 -29.10 -11.23
C ILE A 143 -13.49 -30.29 -10.94
N ASP A 144 -12.94 -31.50 -10.91
CA ASP A 144 -13.68 -32.71 -10.50
C ASP A 144 -13.79 -32.75 -8.97
N GLU A 145 -14.98 -32.51 -8.44
CA GLU A 145 -15.26 -32.66 -7.01
C GLU A 145 -15.59 -34.13 -6.72
N LYS A 146 -14.67 -34.83 -6.04
CA LYS A 146 -15.03 -35.96 -5.17
C LYS A 146 -15.11 -35.41 -3.74
N ASP A 147 -16.26 -35.63 -3.12
CA ASP A 147 -16.64 -35.33 -1.73
C ASP A 147 -17.33 -33.98 -1.46
N GLY A 148 -18.66 -34.05 -1.31
CA GLY A 148 -19.50 -33.02 -0.69
C GLY A 148 -20.94 -33.52 -0.59
N LYS A 149 -21.40 -33.87 0.61
CA LYS A 149 -22.76 -34.38 0.88
C LYS A 149 -23.82 -33.43 0.31
N GLU A 150 -24.80 -34.00 -0.38
CA GLU A 150 -26.02 -33.30 -0.82
C GLU A 150 -26.75 -32.72 0.40
N ASP A 151 -26.72 -31.40 0.54
CA ASP A 151 -27.64 -30.70 1.45
C ASP A 151 -28.89 -30.29 0.67
N GLN A 152 -30.04 -30.72 1.18
CA GLN A 152 -31.36 -30.51 0.62
C GLN A 152 -31.67 -29.02 0.47
N LEU A 153 -31.96 -28.62 -0.77
CA LEU A 153 -32.67 -27.38 -1.07
C LEU A 153 -33.97 -27.38 -0.27
N ILE A 154 -34.17 -26.37 0.57
CA ILE A 154 -35.45 -26.11 1.23
C ILE A 154 -36.41 -25.63 0.14
N GLU A 155 -37.14 -26.57 -0.47
CA GLU A 155 -38.42 -26.29 -1.12
C GLU A 155 -39.44 -25.96 -0.03
N ASN A 156 -39.62 -24.67 0.25
CA ASN A 156 -40.83 -24.10 0.83
C ASN A 156 -41.08 -22.83 0.01
N SER A 157 -42.18 -22.59 -0.68
CA SER A 157 -43.53 -23.11 -0.58
C SER A 157 -44.24 -22.79 -1.90
N SER A 158 -45.10 -23.71 -2.35
CA SER A 158 -46.12 -23.44 -3.36
C SER A 158 -47.08 -22.35 -2.88
N THR A 159 -46.98 -21.16 -3.48
CA THR A 159 -48.11 -20.22 -3.54
C THR A 159 -48.33 -19.89 -5.00
N SER A 160 -49.41 -20.46 -5.53
CA SER A 160 -50.09 -20.00 -6.73
C SER A 160 -50.41 -18.52 -6.56
N ASP A 161 -49.82 -17.66 -7.38
CA ASP A 161 -50.40 -16.36 -7.74
C ASP A 161 -49.89 -15.97 -9.13
N ASN A 162 -50.77 -16.19 -10.11
CA ASN A 162 -50.78 -15.42 -11.34
C ASN A 162 -51.12 -13.98 -10.94
N ASP A 163 -50.14 -13.08 -10.85
CA ASP A 163 -50.41 -11.65 -10.93
C ASP A 163 -49.21 -10.82 -11.40
N LEU A 164 -49.46 -10.14 -12.53
CA LEU A 164 -48.84 -8.92 -13.05
C LEU A 164 -47.32 -8.75 -12.94
N PHE A 165 -46.64 -9.07 -14.04
CA PHE A 165 -45.34 -8.53 -14.42
C PHE A 165 -45.38 -6.99 -14.45
N SER A 166 -44.98 -6.36 -13.35
CA SER A 166 -44.47 -4.99 -13.35
C SER A 166 -42.96 -5.05 -13.19
N HIS A 167 -42.24 -4.39 -14.11
CA HIS A 167 -40.79 -4.22 -14.07
C HIS A 167 -40.35 -3.55 -12.75
N LYS A 168 -40.11 -4.34 -11.70
CA LYS A 168 -39.56 -3.86 -10.43
C LYS A 168 -38.04 -3.84 -10.49
N SER A 169 -37.46 -2.70 -10.13
CA SER A 169 -36.01 -2.43 -9.99
C SER A 169 -35.31 -3.55 -9.21
N THR A 170 -34.22 -4.09 -9.77
CA THR A 170 -33.47 -5.24 -9.21
C THR A 170 -32.27 -4.82 -8.36
N SER A 171 -31.65 -3.66 -8.61
CA SER A 171 -30.74 -3.03 -7.64
C SER A 171 -31.53 -2.30 -6.55
N GLN A 172 -30.91 -2.17 -5.37
CA GLN A 172 -31.53 -1.44 -4.26
C GLN A 172 -31.51 0.08 -4.49
N TYR A 173 -30.57 0.58 -5.28
CA TYR A 173 -30.34 2.01 -5.52
C TYR A 173 -29.90 2.28 -6.96
N ASN A 174 -30.23 3.45 -7.50
CA ASN A 174 -29.66 3.86 -8.79
C ASN A 174 -28.27 4.46 -8.61
N ARG A 175 -28.10 5.28 -7.56
CA ARG A 175 -26.89 6.07 -7.32
C ARG A 175 -26.39 5.92 -5.90
N GLY A 176 -25.16 5.46 -5.75
CA GLY A 176 -24.50 5.31 -4.44
C GLY A 176 -23.28 6.21 -4.29
N VAL A 177 -22.95 6.54 -3.05
CA VAL A 177 -21.69 7.23 -2.70
C VAL A 177 -20.90 6.42 -1.68
N LEU A 178 -19.59 6.39 -1.85
CA LEU A 178 -18.65 5.85 -0.87
C LEU A 178 -17.38 6.70 -0.83
N GLY A 179 -16.64 6.58 0.27
CA GLY A 179 -15.40 7.32 0.49
C GLY A 179 -14.33 6.43 1.12
N GLY A 180 -13.08 6.70 0.79
CA GLY A 180 -11.96 5.93 1.31
C GLY A 180 -10.61 6.42 0.80
N THR A 181 -9.54 5.87 1.36
CA THR A 181 -8.19 6.21 0.90
C THR A 181 -7.84 5.51 -0.40
N PHE A 182 -8.32 4.28 -0.62
CA PHE A 182 -8.07 3.53 -1.86
C PHE A 182 -6.59 3.48 -2.27
N ASP A 183 -5.69 3.55 -1.29
CA ASP A 183 -4.26 3.37 -1.52
C ASP A 183 -3.99 1.88 -1.66
N ARG A 184 -3.41 1.50 -2.81
CA ARG A 184 -3.07 0.12 -3.21
C ARG A 184 -4.25 -0.83 -2.99
N LEU A 185 -5.18 -0.84 -3.95
CA LEU A 185 -6.43 -1.62 -3.86
C LEU A 185 -6.19 -3.07 -3.39
N HIS A 186 -6.62 -3.35 -2.17
CA HIS A 186 -6.55 -4.65 -1.52
C HIS A 186 -7.94 -5.29 -1.43
N ASN A 187 -8.03 -6.56 -1.03
CA ASN A 187 -9.29 -7.32 -1.00
C ASN A 187 -10.44 -6.62 -0.25
N GLY A 188 -10.16 -5.90 0.83
CA GLY A 188 -11.16 -5.06 1.52
C GLY A 188 -11.74 -3.93 0.64
N HIS A 189 -10.92 -3.20 -0.12
CA HIS A 189 -11.41 -2.22 -1.09
C HIS A 189 -12.15 -2.90 -2.24
N LYS A 190 -11.61 -4.01 -2.75
CA LYS A 190 -12.22 -4.76 -3.85
C LYS A 190 -13.61 -5.26 -3.47
N LEU A 191 -13.77 -5.79 -2.26
CA LEU A 191 -15.07 -6.19 -1.71
C LEU A 191 -16.02 -4.99 -1.61
N LEU A 192 -15.59 -3.88 -0.99
CA LEU A 192 -16.40 -2.67 -0.87
C LEU A 192 -16.88 -2.15 -2.24
N LEU A 193 -15.97 -2.03 -3.20
CA LEU A 193 -16.27 -1.58 -4.56
C LEU A 193 -17.15 -2.60 -5.31
N THR A 194 -16.94 -3.90 -5.12
CA THR A 194 -17.75 -4.96 -5.76
C THR A 194 -19.18 -4.97 -5.20
N GLU A 195 -19.34 -4.88 -3.88
CA GLU A 195 -20.67 -4.74 -3.26
C GLU A 195 -21.34 -3.43 -3.70
N SER A 196 -20.58 -2.35 -3.85
CA SER A 196 -21.14 -1.08 -4.32
C SER A 196 -21.64 -1.17 -5.76
N ALA A 197 -20.85 -1.80 -6.64
CA ALA A 197 -21.22 -2.11 -8.02
C ALA A 197 -22.41 -3.09 -8.11
N LEU A 198 -22.67 -3.88 -7.08
CA LEU A 198 -23.85 -4.75 -7.01
C LEU A 198 -25.11 -3.97 -6.57
N LEU A 199 -24.97 -3.06 -5.60
CA LEU A 199 -26.08 -2.31 -5.01
C LEU A 199 -26.63 -1.18 -5.89
N CYS A 200 -25.82 -0.66 -6.82
CA CYS A 200 -26.13 0.50 -7.66
C CYS A 200 -26.29 0.13 -9.14
N ASP A 201 -27.31 0.66 -9.84
CA ASP A 201 -27.50 0.38 -11.28
C ASP A 201 -26.90 1.42 -12.23
N GLU A 202 -26.92 2.71 -11.88
CA GLU A 202 -26.53 3.78 -12.81
C GLU A 202 -25.14 4.33 -12.51
N LYS A 203 -24.92 4.76 -11.27
CA LYS A 203 -23.74 5.57 -10.92
C LYS A 203 -23.22 5.26 -9.52
N ILE A 204 -21.90 5.22 -9.40
CA ILE A 204 -21.20 5.24 -8.12
C ILE A 204 -20.30 6.47 -8.08
N VAL A 205 -20.43 7.23 -6.99
CA VAL A 205 -19.51 8.33 -6.69
C VAL A 205 -18.52 7.87 -5.63
N VAL A 206 -17.22 7.98 -5.93
CA VAL A 206 -16.14 7.55 -5.05
C VAL A 206 -15.31 8.75 -4.62
N GLY A 207 -15.43 9.14 -3.36
CA GLY A 207 -14.55 10.11 -2.73
C GLY A 207 -13.21 9.48 -2.37
N VAL A 208 -12.12 9.97 -2.97
CA VAL A 208 -10.77 9.45 -2.76
C VAL A 208 -9.99 10.43 -1.89
N THR A 209 -9.64 10.06 -0.65
CA THR A 209 -9.04 11.02 0.30
C THR A 209 -7.75 11.64 -0.20
N ASP A 210 -7.59 12.95 -0.06
CA ASP A 210 -6.39 13.70 -0.42
C ASP A 210 -6.13 14.87 0.54
N GLY A 211 -5.11 15.69 0.27
CA GLY A 211 -4.82 16.90 1.04
C GLY A 211 -4.68 16.66 2.54
N ILE A 212 -5.42 17.43 3.35
CA ILE A 212 -5.35 17.35 4.82
C ILE A 212 -5.76 15.97 5.39
N MET A 213 -6.57 15.20 4.65
CA MET A 213 -7.03 13.87 5.08
C MET A 213 -5.92 12.81 5.01
N ILE A 214 -4.90 13.01 4.19
CA ILE A 214 -3.77 12.07 4.07
C ILE A 214 -2.58 12.47 4.96
N GLN A 215 -2.39 13.76 5.25
CA GLN A 215 -1.26 14.28 6.04
C GLN A 215 -1.17 13.67 7.45
N ASN A 216 -2.31 13.36 8.06
CA ASN A 216 -2.35 12.78 9.41
C ASN A 216 -2.31 11.24 9.41
N LYS A 217 -2.33 10.60 8.23
CA LYS A 217 -2.28 9.14 8.15
C LYS A 217 -0.85 8.67 8.44
N VAL A 218 -0.75 7.59 9.20
CA VAL A 218 0.53 6.91 9.43
C VAL A 218 1.11 6.48 8.08
N LEU A 219 2.37 6.84 7.79
CA LEU A 219 3.01 6.65 6.48
C LEU A 219 2.27 7.36 5.33
N GLY A 220 1.71 8.54 5.58
CA GLY A 220 0.99 9.33 4.58
C GLY A 220 1.85 9.67 3.36
N GLU A 221 3.16 9.83 3.56
CA GLU A 221 4.12 10.19 2.52
C GLU A 221 4.26 9.13 1.42
N ILE A 222 3.97 7.86 1.69
CA ILE A 222 4.05 6.75 0.69
C ILE A 222 2.70 6.38 0.07
N ILE A 223 1.64 7.13 0.37
CA ILE A 223 0.35 7.00 -0.31
C ILE A 223 0.56 7.34 -1.80
N GLU A 224 -0.04 6.54 -2.69
CA GLU A 224 0.01 6.83 -4.12
C GLU A 224 -0.65 8.18 -4.48
N PRO A 225 -0.18 8.89 -5.52
CA PRO A 225 -0.83 10.12 -5.97
C PRO A 225 -2.34 9.91 -6.19
N VAL A 226 -3.16 10.90 -5.81
CA VAL A 226 -4.63 10.78 -5.86
C VAL A 226 -5.13 10.40 -7.25
N ALA A 227 -4.54 10.98 -8.31
CA ALA A 227 -4.88 10.65 -9.69
C ALA A 227 -4.66 9.16 -10.01
N LYS A 228 -3.58 8.55 -9.50
CA LYS A 228 -3.30 7.13 -9.66
C LYS A 228 -4.32 6.28 -8.91
N ARG A 229 -4.65 6.64 -7.67
CA ARG A 229 -5.66 5.93 -6.86
C ARG A 229 -7.05 6.00 -7.49
N MET A 230 -7.47 7.17 -7.97
CA MET A 230 -8.72 7.35 -8.71
C MET A 230 -8.75 6.53 -9.99
N SER A 231 -7.65 6.53 -10.76
CA SER A 231 -7.53 5.69 -11.97
C SER A 231 -7.65 4.20 -11.65
N ASN A 232 -6.99 3.73 -10.58
CA ASN A 232 -7.08 2.34 -10.12
C ASN A 232 -8.53 1.97 -9.72
N VAL A 233 -9.23 2.84 -8.98
CA VAL A 233 -10.63 2.64 -8.60
C VAL A 233 -11.51 2.54 -9.84
N SER A 234 -11.44 3.52 -10.75
CA SER A 234 -12.25 3.53 -11.96
C SER A 234 -11.96 2.31 -12.84
N SER A 235 -10.69 1.94 -12.99
CA SER A 235 -10.29 0.76 -13.77
C SER A 235 -10.80 -0.54 -13.15
N PHE A 236 -10.73 -0.67 -11.83
CA PHE A 236 -11.26 -1.83 -11.12
C PHE A 236 -12.78 -1.94 -11.24
N VAL A 237 -13.52 -0.85 -11.04
CA VAL A 237 -14.98 -0.87 -11.14
C VAL A 237 -15.43 -1.14 -12.58
N TYR A 238 -14.77 -0.54 -13.57
CA TYR A 238 -15.01 -0.82 -14.99
C TYR A 238 -14.74 -2.30 -15.34
N LEU A 239 -13.69 -2.89 -14.77
CA LEU A 239 -13.38 -4.30 -14.94
C LEU A 239 -14.47 -5.21 -14.38
N ILE A 240 -15.02 -4.92 -13.19
CA ILE A 240 -16.03 -5.79 -12.58
C ILE A 240 -17.43 -5.59 -13.19
N ARG A 241 -17.81 -4.37 -13.57
CA ARG A 241 -19.13 -4.03 -14.11
C ARG A 241 -19.02 -2.85 -15.10
N PRO A 242 -18.76 -3.10 -16.40
CA PRO A 242 -18.59 -2.05 -17.40
C PRO A 242 -19.81 -1.14 -17.60
N SER A 243 -21.01 -1.63 -17.25
CA SER A 243 -22.28 -0.92 -17.44
C SER A 243 -22.50 0.24 -16.46
N ILE A 244 -21.74 0.32 -15.36
CA ILE A 244 -21.97 1.31 -14.32
C ILE A 244 -21.07 2.53 -14.51
N HIS A 245 -21.63 3.73 -14.35
CA HIS A 245 -20.84 4.95 -14.42
C HIS A 245 -20.11 5.21 -13.10
N VAL A 246 -18.82 5.49 -13.16
CA VAL A 246 -18.00 5.78 -11.97
C VAL A 246 -17.50 7.20 -12.04
N HIS A 247 -17.78 7.95 -10.98
CA HIS A 247 -17.27 9.30 -10.80
C HIS A 247 -16.37 9.33 -9.57
N CYS A 248 -15.06 9.41 -9.79
CA CYS A 248 -14.10 9.59 -8.71
C CYS A 248 -13.82 11.08 -8.51
N GLU A 249 -13.70 11.51 -7.26
CA GLU A 249 -13.34 12.89 -6.91
C GLU A 249 -12.37 12.90 -5.71
N PRO A 250 -11.32 13.73 -5.72
CA PRO A 250 -10.49 13.94 -4.53
C PRO A 250 -11.33 14.57 -3.41
N ILE A 251 -11.19 14.08 -2.18
CA ILE A 251 -11.86 14.66 -1.00
C ILE A 251 -10.85 15.10 0.05
N GLU A 252 -11.00 16.33 0.54
CA GLU A 252 -10.19 16.89 1.62
C GLU A 252 -10.96 16.98 2.95
N ASP A 253 -12.23 16.58 2.94
CA ASP A 253 -13.10 16.47 4.11
C ASP A 253 -13.91 15.15 4.08
N PRO A 254 -14.46 14.69 5.23
CA PRO A 254 -15.20 13.43 5.28
C PRO A 254 -16.48 13.37 4.44
N CYS A 255 -17.07 14.51 4.10
CA CYS A 255 -18.33 14.59 3.36
C CYS A 255 -18.10 14.62 1.85
N GLY A 256 -17.13 15.42 1.39
CA GLY A 256 -16.83 15.59 -0.03
C GLY A 256 -18.08 15.91 -0.85
N PRO A 257 -18.23 15.35 -2.07
CA PRO A 257 -19.34 15.73 -2.94
C PRO A 257 -20.70 15.18 -2.48
N SER A 258 -20.72 14.28 -1.50
CA SER A 258 -21.97 13.75 -0.94
C SER A 258 -22.80 14.81 -0.20
N ALA A 259 -22.18 15.90 0.24
CA ALA A 259 -22.86 17.03 0.89
C ALA A 259 -23.61 17.94 -0.10
N THR A 260 -23.28 17.87 -1.39
CA THR A 260 -23.78 18.81 -2.41
C THR A 260 -24.57 18.14 -3.53
N MET A 261 -24.44 16.82 -3.72
CA MET A 261 -25.17 16.06 -4.74
C MET A 261 -26.57 15.61 -4.26
N PRO A 262 -27.67 16.15 -4.83
CA PRO A 262 -29.03 15.80 -4.42
C PRO A 262 -29.52 14.46 -4.97
N ASP A 263 -28.93 13.95 -6.06
CA ASP A 263 -29.38 12.78 -6.81
C ASP A 263 -28.91 11.43 -6.25
N LEU A 264 -28.13 11.44 -5.16
CA LEU A 264 -27.66 10.24 -4.48
C LEU A 264 -28.81 9.50 -3.77
N ASN A 265 -28.74 8.17 -3.67
CA ASN A 265 -29.79 7.34 -3.06
C ASN A 265 -29.32 6.50 -1.88
N CYS A 266 -28.01 6.28 -1.71
CA CYS A 266 -27.45 5.58 -0.54
C CYS A 266 -26.00 5.98 -0.26
N ILE A 267 -25.57 5.77 0.99
CA ILE A 267 -24.16 5.83 1.40
C ILE A 267 -23.70 4.41 1.67
N ILE A 268 -22.56 4.02 1.11
CA ILE A 268 -21.98 2.69 1.29
C ILE A 268 -20.67 2.84 2.05
N VAL A 269 -20.58 2.18 3.20
CA VAL A 269 -19.44 2.27 4.12
C VAL A 269 -19.01 0.89 4.59
N THR A 270 -17.81 0.81 5.12
CA THR A 270 -17.39 -0.34 5.92
C THR A 270 -17.81 -0.14 7.38
N GLU A 271 -17.72 -1.19 8.19
CA GLU A 271 -17.94 -1.10 9.63
C GLU A 271 -17.05 0.00 10.29
N GLU A 272 -15.83 0.22 9.80
CA GLU A 272 -14.93 1.27 10.31
C GLU A 272 -15.42 2.69 9.98
N THR A 273 -15.95 2.89 8.78
CA THR A 273 -16.31 4.22 8.27
C THR A 273 -17.77 4.59 8.54
N GLN A 274 -18.48 3.81 9.36
CA GLN A 274 -19.88 4.05 9.69
C GLN A 274 -20.12 5.41 10.35
N GLN A 275 -19.20 5.88 11.19
CA GLN A 275 -19.27 7.23 11.78
C GLN A 275 -19.22 8.33 10.71
N GLY A 276 -18.47 8.11 9.63
CA GLY A 276 -18.42 9.04 8.50
C GLY A 276 -19.78 9.19 7.81
N ALA A 277 -20.55 8.11 7.68
CA ALA A 277 -21.91 8.18 7.11
C ALA A 277 -22.86 9.02 7.99
N ALA A 278 -22.70 8.96 9.31
CA ALA A 278 -23.48 9.82 10.21
C ALA A 278 -23.13 11.31 10.02
N GLN A 279 -21.84 11.61 9.85
CA GLN A 279 -21.38 12.98 9.55
C GLN A 279 -21.92 13.48 8.20
N VAL A 280 -21.86 12.65 7.15
CA VAL A 280 -22.44 12.97 5.84
C VAL A 280 -23.94 13.29 5.96
N ASN A 281 -24.72 12.47 6.65
CA ASN A 281 -26.16 12.71 6.78
C ASN A 281 -26.48 13.95 7.62
N LYS A 282 -25.64 14.29 8.60
CA LYS A 282 -25.74 15.56 9.33
C LYS A 282 -25.51 16.76 8.40
N GLU A 283 -24.42 16.75 7.64
CA GLU A 283 -24.07 17.80 6.69
C GLU A 283 -25.15 17.97 5.59
N ARG A 284 -25.67 16.84 5.08
CA ARG A 284 -26.78 16.86 4.12
C ARG A 284 -28.03 17.52 4.69
N ALA A 285 -28.38 17.23 5.95
CA ALA A 285 -29.53 17.86 6.60
C ALA A 285 -29.33 19.38 6.77
N GLU A 286 -28.11 19.82 7.12
CA GLU A 286 -27.74 21.24 7.22
C GLU A 286 -27.84 21.93 5.83
N ASN A 287 -27.46 21.23 4.77
CA ASN A 287 -27.58 21.68 3.38
C ASN A 287 -28.97 21.47 2.75
N LYS A 288 -30.00 21.12 3.55
CA LYS A 288 -31.39 20.89 3.12
C LYS A 288 -31.55 19.77 2.08
N LEU A 289 -30.66 18.78 2.10
CA LEU A 289 -30.74 17.56 1.30
C LEU A 289 -31.36 16.41 2.09
N SER A 290 -31.92 15.43 1.37
CA SER A 290 -32.44 14.20 1.98
C SER A 290 -31.32 13.39 2.61
N GLN A 291 -31.55 12.86 3.81
CA GLN A 291 -30.65 11.87 4.41
C GLN A 291 -30.68 10.58 3.59
N LEU A 292 -29.53 9.93 3.49
CA LEU A 292 -29.34 8.73 2.69
C LEU A 292 -29.34 7.49 3.59
N PRO A 293 -29.98 6.39 3.17
CA PRO A 293 -29.83 5.10 3.84
C PRO A 293 -28.37 4.65 3.79
N VAL A 294 -27.88 4.12 4.91
CA VAL A 294 -26.49 3.67 5.08
C VAL A 294 -26.42 2.15 4.90
N HIS A 295 -25.55 1.70 4.00
CA HIS A 295 -25.23 0.30 3.76
C HIS A 295 -23.85 -0.01 4.31
N VAL A 296 -23.79 -0.93 5.27
CA VAL A 296 -22.54 -1.36 5.89
C VAL A 296 -22.08 -2.66 5.24
N VAL A 297 -20.86 -2.66 4.75
CA VAL A 297 -20.15 -3.82 4.21
C VAL A 297 -19.20 -4.35 5.28
N SER A 298 -19.30 -5.64 5.60
CA SER A 298 -18.45 -6.26 6.63
C SER A 298 -16.99 -6.34 6.19
N MET A 299 -16.08 -6.25 7.16
CA MET A 299 -14.64 -6.29 6.86
C MET A 299 -14.16 -7.72 6.60
N VAL A 300 -13.10 -7.83 5.78
CA VAL A 300 -12.34 -9.06 5.61
C VAL A 300 -11.22 -9.07 6.64
N PRO A 301 -11.16 -10.04 7.56
CA PRO A 301 -10.04 -10.17 8.49
C PRO A 301 -8.75 -10.50 7.73
N ALA A 302 -7.61 -10.07 8.25
CA ALA A 302 -6.30 -10.55 7.81
C ALA A 302 -5.95 -11.83 8.59
N ASP A 303 -5.42 -12.83 7.89
CA ASP A 303 -5.06 -14.14 8.48
C ASP A 303 -3.69 -14.14 9.18
N GLU A 304 -2.80 -13.19 8.84
CA GLU A 304 -1.54 -12.97 9.55
C GLU A 304 -1.72 -11.89 10.62
N GLU A 305 -1.20 -12.12 11.83
CA GLU A 305 -0.96 -11.03 12.79
C GLU A 305 -0.05 -10.01 12.08
N ASN A 306 -0.61 -8.85 11.74
CA ASN A 306 0.21 -7.72 11.32
C ASN A 306 1.25 -7.45 12.42
N PHE A 307 2.37 -6.81 12.07
CA PHE A 307 3.48 -6.59 13.00
C PHE A 307 3.08 -6.01 14.38
N ASP A 308 1.91 -5.37 14.49
CA ASP A 308 1.33 -4.75 15.69
C ASP A 308 0.16 -5.52 16.34
N GLY A 309 -0.18 -6.73 15.88
CA GLY A 309 -1.30 -7.52 16.39
C GLY A 309 -2.68 -7.06 15.87
N ASP A 310 -2.73 -6.14 14.89
CA ASP A 310 -3.98 -5.74 14.25
C ASP A 310 -4.31 -6.72 13.11
N ASN A 311 -5.32 -7.58 13.26
CA ASN A 311 -5.71 -8.58 12.26
C ASN A 311 -6.56 -7.99 11.11
N LYS A 312 -6.24 -6.77 10.68
CA LYS A 312 -7.03 -6.02 9.70
C LYS A 312 -6.30 -5.81 8.39
N LEU A 313 -7.02 -6.04 7.30
CA LEU A 313 -6.60 -5.68 5.95
C LEU A 313 -6.94 -4.21 5.66
N SER A 314 -5.94 -3.33 5.64
CA SER A 314 -6.12 -1.88 5.43
C SER A 314 -5.00 -1.25 4.58
N SER A 315 -5.24 -0.08 3.96
CA SER A 315 -4.18 0.69 3.28
C SER A 315 -2.95 0.94 4.17
N THR A 316 -3.15 1.10 5.48
CA THR A 316 -2.04 1.28 6.43
C THR A 316 -1.21 0.00 6.58
N SER A 317 -1.84 -1.17 6.64
CA SER A 317 -1.13 -2.46 6.68
C SER A 317 -0.29 -2.70 5.42
N PHE A 318 -0.81 -2.37 4.23
CA PHE A 318 -0.06 -2.48 2.97
C PHE A 318 1.13 -1.53 2.90
N ARG A 319 0.94 -0.28 3.34
CA ARG A 319 2.02 0.71 3.44
C ARG A 319 3.14 0.24 4.38
N ARG A 320 2.81 -0.49 5.44
CA ARG A 320 3.81 -1.07 6.35
C ARG A 320 4.61 -2.20 5.74
N GLN A 321 4.00 -3.03 4.89
CA GLN A 321 4.71 -4.13 4.21
C GLN A 321 5.83 -3.62 3.28
N ILE A 322 5.74 -2.36 2.83
CA ILE A 322 6.77 -1.69 2.04
C ILE A 322 8.00 -1.33 2.89
N LEU A 323 7.86 -1.16 4.21
CA LEU A 323 8.96 -0.79 5.08
C LEU A 323 10.03 -1.89 5.10
N GLY A 324 11.28 -1.47 4.97
CA GLY A 324 12.43 -2.37 4.86
C GLY A 324 12.63 -2.99 3.47
N THR A 325 11.68 -2.87 2.54
CA THR A 325 11.87 -3.31 1.15
C THR A 325 12.66 -2.28 0.33
N LEU A 326 13.23 -2.74 -0.79
CA LEU A 326 13.87 -1.86 -1.77
C LEU A 326 12.80 -1.16 -2.61
N ILE A 327 12.55 0.11 -2.32
CA ILE A 327 11.54 0.93 -3.03
C ILE A 327 12.12 1.66 -4.24
N ARG A 328 13.45 1.84 -4.29
CA ARG A 328 14.19 2.39 -5.43
C ARG A 328 15.54 1.71 -5.59
N GLN A 329 15.98 1.57 -6.84
CA GLN A 329 17.26 0.96 -7.17
C GLN A 329 18.44 1.72 -6.52
N PRO A 330 19.48 1.01 -6.06
CA PRO A 330 20.68 1.61 -5.49
C PRO A 330 21.27 2.71 -6.38
N LEU A 331 21.84 3.74 -5.76
CA LEU A 331 22.56 4.81 -6.45
C LEU A 331 23.83 4.30 -7.13
N LYS A 332 24.46 3.27 -6.53
CA LYS A 332 25.66 2.60 -7.05
C LYS A 332 25.57 1.10 -6.80
N ALA A 333 26.05 0.31 -7.76
CA ALA A 333 26.16 -1.13 -7.63
C ALA A 333 27.16 -1.53 -6.52
N SER A 334 27.09 -2.80 -6.09
CA SER A 334 28.11 -3.38 -5.21
C SER A 334 29.42 -3.58 -5.98
N GLU A 335 30.56 -3.36 -5.32
CA GLU A 335 31.89 -3.59 -5.91
C GLU A 335 32.68 -4.52 -4.99
N PRO A 336 33.32 -5.61 -5.47
CA PRO A 336 34.01 -6.58 -4.61
C PRO A 336 35.13 -5.99 -3.75
N ASN A 337 35.80 -4.96 -4.26
CA ASN A 337 36.98 -4.34 -3.63
C ASN A 337 36.65 -3.07 -2.83
N ARG A 338 35.37 -2.83 -2.53
CA ARG A 338 34.94 -1.67 -1.73
C ARG A 338 33.86 -2.07 -0.72
N PRO A 339 33.74 -1.37 0.41
CA PRO A 339 32.62 -1.58 1.30
C PRO A 339 31.32 -1.10 0.64
N TYR A 340 30.22 -1.80 0.92
CA TYR A 340 28.88 -1.34 0.59
C TYR A 340 28.42 -0.31 1.62
N ILE A 341 28.15 0.93 1.18
CA ILE A 341 27.86 2.06 2.04
C ILE A 341 26.38 2.38 2.05
N ILE A 342 25.77 2.33 3.24
CA ILE A 342 24.38 2.72 3.48
C ILE A 342 24.38 4.13 4.09
N GLY A 343 23.82 5.11 3.39
CA GLY A 343 23.52 6.42 3.97
C GLY A 343 22.27 6.35 4.83
N LEU A 344 22.41 6.40 6.16
CA LEU A 344 21.27 6.42 7.07
C LEU A 344 20.94 7.87 7.43
N THR A 345 19.72 8.30 7.15
CA THR A 345 19.24 9.65 7.44
C THR A 345 17.81 9.66 7.98
N GLY A 346 17.34 10.80 8.46
CA GLY A 346 16.01 10.95 9.03
C GLY A 346 15.86 12.26 9.79
N GLY A 347 14.61 12.74 9.90
CA GLY A 347 14.30 13.97 10.63
C GLY A 347 14.55 13.87 12.14
N ILE A 348 14.49 15.00 12.83
CA ILE A 348 14.58 15.04 14.29
C ILE A 348 13.54 14.11 14.94
N GLY A 349 13.93 13.36 15.98
CA GLY A 349 13.04 12.44 16.69
C GLY A 349 12.74 11.11 15.97
N SER A 350 13.17 10.93 14.71
CA SER A 350 12.88 9.75 13.86
C SER A 350 13.44 8.41 14.35
N GLY A 351 14.31 8.41 15.36
CA GLY A 351 14.92 7.18 15.88
C GLY A 351 16.08 6.64 15.04
N LYS A 352 16.67 7.46 14.15
CA LYS A 352 17.88 7.15 13.35
C LYS A 352 18.97 6.39 14.12
N SER A 353 19.40 6.91 15.28
CA SER A 353 20.42 6.26 16.10
C SER A 353 19.99 4.91 16.70
N SER A 354 18.68 4.67 16.86
CA SER A 354 18.16 3.36 17.27
C SER A 354 18.31 2.34 16.15
N ILE A 355 18.00 2.74 14.90
CA ILE A 355 18.20 1.92 13.70
C ILE A 355 19.71 1.63 13.51
N ALA A 356 20.57 2.64 13.62
CA ALA A 356 22.02 2.47 13.47
C ALA A 356 22.58 1.39 14.42
N ARG A 357 22.20 1.43 15.71
CA ARG A 357 22.59 0.40 16.70
C ARG A 357 22.08 -1.00 16.36
N ARG A 358 20.90 -1.11 15.76
CA ARG A 358 20.33 -2.42 15.36
C ARG A 358 21.10 -3.00 14.18
N ILE A 359 21.43 -2.17 13.18
CA ILE A 359 22.22 -2.58 12.01
C ILE A 359 23.67 -2.93 12.42
N GLU A 360 24.25 -2.18 13.37
CA GLU A 360 25.57 -2.48 13.94
C GLU A 360 25.63 -3.89 14.57
N LYS A 361 24.59 -4.26 15.34
CA LYS A 361 24.46 -5.60 15.93
C LYS A 361 24.35 -6.72 14.89
N LEU A 362 23.88 -6.41 13.67
CA LEU A 362 23.79 -7.36 12.55
C LEU A 362 25.12 -7.49 11.78
N GLY A 363 26.14 -6.70 12.13
CA GLY A 363 27.51 -6.86 11.65
C GLY A 363 28.09 -5.65 10.93
N ALA A 364 27.28 -4.64 10.59
CA ALA A 364 27.77 -3.43 9.93
C ALA A 364 28.69 -2.61 10.86
N ALA A 365 29.57 -1.80 10.28
CA ALA A 365 30.20 -0.71 11.01
C ALA A 365 29.36 0.56 10.87
N VAL A 366 29.39 1.45 11.87
CA VAL A 366 28.67 2.73 11.83
C VAL A 366 29.65 3.89 11.93
N VAL A 367 29.54 4.82 11.00
CA VAL A 367 30.23 6.12 11.01
C VAL A 367 29.20 7.18 11.37
N ASP A 368 29.28 7.67 12.61
CA ASP A 368 28.40 8.70 13.15
C ASP A 368 28.89 10.10 12.74
N CYS A 369 28.31 10.65 11.68
CA CYS A 369 28.70 11.96 11.15
C CYS A 369 28.34 13.11 12.09
N ASP A 370 27.34 12.93 12.96
CA ASP A 370 26.95 13.94 13.95
C ASP A 370 28.08 14.09 15.00
N LYS A 371 28.73 12.97 15.39
CA LYS A 371 29.96 13.00 16.20
C LYS A 371 31.16 13.56 15.44
N LEU A 372 31.36 13.17 14.18
CA LEU A 372 32.47 13.68 13.37
C LEU A 372 32.37 15.20 13.15
N GLY A 373 31.17 15.78 13.16
CA GLY A 373 30.98 17.23 13.14
C GLY A 373 31.72 17.95 14.27
N HIS A 374 31.86 17.33 15.43
CA HIS A 374 32.64 17.88 16.54
C HIS A 374 34.14 17.80 16.32
N GLU A 375 34.59 16.83 15.52
CA GLU A 375 36.00 16.56 15.25
C GLU A 375 36.51 17.39 14.07
N ALA A 376 35.62 17.70 13.12
CA ALA A 376 35.92 18.40 11.88
C ALA A 376 36.64 19.74 12.07
N TYR A 377 36.33 20.48 13.13
CA TYR A 377 36.94 21.77 13.45
C TYR A 377 37.70 21.76 14.79
N LYS A 378 38.28 20.61 15.17
CA LYS A 378 39.24 20.58 16.29
C LYS A 378 40.43 21.51 16.01
N VAL A 379 41.10 21.94 17.08
CA VAL A 379 42.27 22.81 17.01
C VAL A 379 43.27 22.27 15.97
N ASP A 380 43.90 23.19 15.23
CA ASP A 380 44.88 22.95 14.15
C ASP A 380 44.36 22.32 12.85
N THR A 381 43.08 21.92 12.78
CA THR A 381 42.46 21.48 11.53
C THR A 381 42.27 22.63 10.53
N ASP A 382 42.13 22.29 9.25
CA ASP A 382 41.86 23.29 8.20
C ASP A 382 40.50 23.98 8.37
N ALA A 383 39.47 23.22 8.74
CA ALA A 383 38.15 23.78 9.02
C ALA A 383 38.15 24.68 10.26
N TYR A 384 38.94 24.39 11.29
CA TYR A 384 39.11 25.30 12.44
C TYR A 384 39.64 26.67 12.00
N ARG A 385 40.70 26.70 11.17
CA ARG A 385 41.26 27.96 10.64
C ARG A 385 40.24 28.74 9.81
N LYS A 386 39.53 28.06 8.90
CA LYS A 386 38.49 28.68 8.05
C LYS A 386 37.30 29.22 8.86
N VAL A 387 36.89 28.52 9.92
CA VAL A 387 35.83 28.99 10.83
C VAL A 387 36.26 30.29 11.51
N ILE A 388 37.49 30.38 12.01
CA ILE A 388 38.00 31.60 12.65
C ILE A 388 38.10 32.76 11.66
N GLU A 389 38.62 32.49 10.46
CA GLU A 389 38.71 33.50 9.39
C GLU A 389 37.33 34.07 9.02
N THR A 390 36.29 33.22 9.02
CA THR A 390 34.94 33.60 8.61
C THR A 390 34.14 34.29 9.73
N PHE A 391 34.23 33.77 10.96
CA PHE A 391 33.35 34.18 12.07
C PHE A 391 34.06 35.02 13.14
N GLY A 392 35.36 35.27 12.97
CA GLY A 392 36.20 36.06 13.85
C GLY A 392 36.75 35.26 15.03
N SER A 393 37.76 35.80 15.72
CA SER A 393 38.42 35.13 16.86
C SER A 393 37.55 35.04 18.11
N GLU A 394 36.44 35.77 18.17
CA GLU A 394 35.46 35.74 19.26
C GLU A 394 34.75 34.38 19.40
N VAL A 395 34.79 33.52 18.38
CA VAL A 395 34.24 32.15 18.48
C VAL A 395 35.23 31.18 19.12
N ILE A 396 36.42 31.63 19.54
CA ILE A 396 37.44 30.81 20.19
C ILE A 396 37.26 30.88 21.70
N ASN A 397 37.22 29.72 22.36
CA ASN A 397 37.28 29.63 23.81
C ASN A 397 38.67 30.10 24.30
N PRO A 398 38.73 31.09 25.21
CA PRO A 398 40.01 31.65 25.66
C PRO A 398 40.87 30.69 26.48
N THR A 399 40.29 29.61 27.02
CA THR A 399 41.01 28.67 27.91
C THR A 399 41.68 27.52 27.16
N ASP A 400 40.99 26.88 26.23
CA ASP A 400 41.45 25.66 25.54
C ASP A 400 41.64 25.84 24.02
N ARG A 401 41.39 27.06 23.51
CA ARG A 401 41.41 27.42 22.08
C ARG A 401 40.40 26.66 21.21
N SER A 402 39.49 25.88 21.79
CA SER A 402 38.44 25.21 21.03
C SER A 402 37.40 26.22 20.50
N ILE A 403 36.56 25.81 19.54
CA ILE A 403 35.45 26.65 19.08
C ILE A 403 34.34 26.65 20.14
N ASP A 404 33.96 27.83 20.64
CA ASP A 404 32.79 28.03 21.49
C ASP A 404 31.50 27.91 20.65
N ARG A 405 30.87 26.75 20.74
CA ARG A 405 29.65 26.41 20.01
C ARG A 405 28.44 27.23 20.44
N LYS A 406 28.40 27.77 21.66
CA LYS A 406 27.29 28.62 22.09
C LYS A 406 27.38 29.97 21.38
N ILE A 407 28.60 30.53 21.27
CA ILE A 407 28.84 31.78 20.55
C ILE A 407 28.63 31.58 19.05
N LEU A 408 29.27 30.56 18.46
CA LEU A 408 29.12 30.25 17.05
C LEU A 408 27.65 29.95 16.70
N GLY A 409 26.97 29.14 17.52
CA GLY A 409 25.55 28.81 17.36
C GLY A 409 24.66 30.04 17.32
N LYS A 410 24.84 31.00 18.24
CA LYS A 410 24.07 32.26 18.23
C LYS A 410 24.23 33.04 16.92
N LYS A 411 25.45 33.07 16.36
CA LYS A 411 25.74 33.74 15.08
C LYS A 411 25.06 33.05 13.90
N VAL A 412 25.13 31.72 13.82
CA VAL A 412 24.67 30.98 12.64
C VAL A 412 23.18 30.64 12.68
N PHE A 413 22.57 30.41 13.84
CA PHE A 413 21.15 30.02 13.92
C PHE A 413 20.19 31.18 13.65
N GLN A 414 20.65 32.43 13.76
CA GLN A 414 19.84 33.62 13.47
C GLN A 414 20.00 34.11 12.02
N SER A 415 20.93 33.55 11.24
CA SER A 415 21.21 33.99 9.88
C SER A 415 21.38 32.79 8.93
N PRO A 416 20.46 32.57 7.98
CA PRO A 416 20.59 31.52 6.97
C PRO A 416 21.89 31.62 6.15
N ASP A 417 22.37 32.84 5.88
CA ASP A 417 23.62 33.07 5.14
C ASP A 417 24.84 32.66 5.95
N GLU A 418 24.86 32.95 7.25
CA GLU A 418 25.94 32.53 8.14
C GLU A 418 25.94 31.01 8.35
N MET A 419 24.76 30.40 8.46
CA MET A 419 24.64 28.94 8.48
C MET A 419 25.20 28.31 7.19
N LYS A 420 24.93 28.91 6.04
CA LYS A 420 25.46 28.45 4.75
C LYS A 420 26.99 28.56 4.67
N LYS A 421 27.58 29.63 5.20
CA LYS A 421 29.04 29.77 5.30
C LYS A 421 29.66 28.72 6.23
N LEU A 422 29.05 28.47 7.39
CA LEU A 422 29.57 27.45 8.32
C LEU A 422 29.51 26.06 7.68
N THR A 423 28.37 25.71 7.10
CA THR A 423 28.15 24.39 6.49
C THR A 423 29.04 24.16 5.26
N SER A 424 29.35 25.19 4.46
CA SER A 424 30.29 25.07 3.33
C SER A 424 31.73 24.77 3.76
N ILE A 425 32.10 25.11 4.99
CA ILE A 425 33.41 24.79 5.59
C ILE A 425 33.37 23.42 6.26
N VAL A 426 32.35 23.17 7.09
CA VAL A 426 32.32 22.02 7.99
C VAL A 426 31.89 20.74 7.28
N TRP A 427 30.94 20.78 6.35
CA TRP A 427 30.46 19.56 5.69
C TRP A 427 31.54 18.84 4.86
N PRO A 428 32.36 19.51 4.05
CA PRO A 428 33.48 18.84 3.38
C PRO A 428 34.46 18.21 4.36
N ALA A 429 34.76 18.88 5.48
CA ALA A 429 35.66 18.34 6.50
C ALA A 429 35.08 17.09 7.19
N ILE A 430 33.77 17.06 7.48
CA ILE A 430 33.11 15.86 8.02
C ILE A 430 33.19 14.71 7.01
N LEU A 431 32.92 14.99 5.73
CA LEU A 431 32.92 13.94 4.71
C LEU A 431 34.32 13.31 4.56
N ASN A 432 35.38 14.11 4.61
CA ASN A 432 36.75 13.60 4.57
C ASN A 432 37.05 12.67 5.77
N LEU A 433 36.71 13.11 6.99
CA LEU A 433 36.85 12.27 8.19
C LEU A 433 36.02 10.99 8.10
N ALA A 434 34.82 11.07 7.53
CA ALA A 434 33.97 9.91 7.34
C ALA A 434 34.59 8.92 6.34
N GLN A 435 35.20 9.40 5.26
CA GLN A 435 35.91 8.57 4.28
C GLN A 435 37.12 7.87 4.90
N GLU A 436 37.90 8.58 5.72
CA GLU A 436 39.01 7.98 6.48
C GLU A 436 38.50 6.86 7.41
N ARG A 437 37.39 7.09 8.11
CA ARG A 437 36.79 6.10 9.00
C ARG A 437 36.21 4.89 8.27
N ILE A 438 35.61 5.12 7.10
CA ILE A 438 35.12 4.08 6.19
C ILE A 438 36.28 3.18 5.77
N GLU A 439 37.40 3.76 5.34
CA GLU A 439 38.59 3.01 4.92
C GLU A 439 39.19 2.20 6.07
N GLN A 440 39.30 2.80 7.27
CA GLN A 440 39.74 2.08 8.47
C GLN A 440 38.87 0.85 8.77
N PHE A 441 37.54 0.99 8.70
CA PHE A 441 36.64 -0.14 8.91
C PHE A 441 36.76 -1.20 7.81
N PHE A 442 36.94 -0.78 6.56
CA PHE A 442 37.14 -1.70 5.45
C PHE A 442 38.41 -2.53 5.60
N GLN A 443 39.52 -1.91 6.04
CA GLN A 443 40.78 -2.59 6.37
C GLN A 443 40.62 -3.57 7.54
N GLN A 444 39.68 -3.33 8.46
CA GLN A 444 39.30 -4.25 9.53
C GLN A 444 38.35 -5.37 9.06
N GLY A 445 38.10 -5.49 7.75
CA GLY A 445 37.27 -6.53 7.15
C GLY A 445 35.77 -6.23 7.12
N LYS A 446 35.34 -5.01 7.49
CA LYS A 446 33.93 -4.63 7.42
C LYS A 446 33.51 -4.41 5.97
N ARG A 447 32.54 -5.20 5.49
CA ARG A 447 32.02 -5.14 4.12
C ARG A 447 30.81 -4.22 3.96
N ILE A 448 30.06 -3.99 5.03
CA ILE A 448 28.90 -3.10 5.03
C ILE A 448 29.13 -2.01 6.07
N ILE A 449 28.98 -0.76 5.66
CA ILE A 449 29.23 0.41 6.50
C ILE A 449 28.02 1.35 6.41
N VAL A 450 27.54 1.80 7.55
CA VAL A 450 26.46 2.78 7.66
C VAL A 450 27.06 4.16 7.91
N LEU A 451 26.85 5.08 6.97
CA LEU A 451 27.13 6.50 7.12
C LEU A 451 25.89 7.16 7.77
N ASP A 452 25.93 7.34 9.09
CA ASP A 452 24.82 7.89 9.86
C ASP A 452 24.89 9.43 9.89
N ALA A 453 24.06 10.09 9.09
CA ALA A 453 24.08 11.55 8.90
C ALA A 453 22.67 12.16 8.83
N ALA A 454 22.33 13.03 9.78
CA ALA A 454 21.07 13.77 9.75
C ALA A 454 20.95 14.69 8.52
N VAL A 455 22.09 15.23 8.04
CA VAL A 455 22.18 16.17 6.91
C VAL A 455 22.59 15.51 5.59
N LEU A 456 22.50 14.18 5.48
CA LEU A 456 23.00 13.43 4.31
C LEU A 456 22.51 14.02 2.97
N LEU A 457 21.23 14.39 2.90
CA LEU A 457 20.58 14.89 1.68
C LEU A 457 20.86 16.37 1.48
N GLU A 458 20.74 17.17 2.54
CA GLU A 458 20.99 18.61 2.57
C GLU A 458 22.45 18.92 2.17
N ALA A 459 23.40 18.10 2.62
CA ALA A 459 24.83 18.20 2.32
C ALA A 459 25.23 17.53 0.99
N LYS A 460 24.27 16.94 0.25
CA LYS A 460 24.49 16.24 -1.02
C LYS A 460 25.53 15.11 -0.93
N TRP A 461 25.60 14.42 0.21
CA TRP A 461 26.50 13.28 0.42
C TRP A 461 25.97 11.98 -0.20
N THR A 462 24.89 12.05 -0.99
CA THR A 462 24.35 10.93 -1.76
C THR A 462 25.38 10.30 -2.70
N VAL A 463 26.36 11.11 -3.17
CA VAL A 463 27.48 10.63 -3.98
C VAL A 463 28.47 9.75 -3.22
N ALA A 464 28.40 9.68 -1.88
CA ALA A 464 29.29 8.89 -1.05
C ALA A 464 28.71 7.53 -0.64
N VAL A 465 27.47 7.20 -1.06
CA VAL A 465 26.74 6.01 -0.60
C VAL A 465 26.23 5.17 -1.78
N ASN A 466 25.99 3.88 -1.55
CA ASN A 466 25.35 2.97 -2.51
C ASN A 466 23.84 3.05 -2.42
N GLU A 467 23.30 3.13 -1.19
CA GLU A 467 21.87 3.24 -0.91
C GLU A 467 21.60 4.21 0.23
N ILE A 468 20.41 4.80 0.23
CA ILE A 468 19.91 5.70 1.26
C ILE A 468 18.77 5.01 2.01
N TRP A 469 18.97 4.84 3.32
CA TRP A 469 17.95 4.34 4.24
C TRP A 469 17.41 5.51 5.04
N ILE A 470 16.08 5.69 5.03
CA ILE A 470 15.43 6.82 5.70
C ILE A 470 14.62 6.32 6.90
N ALA A 471 14.88 6.91 8.06
CA ALA A 471 14.03 6.78 9.25
C ALA A 471 12.93 7.85 9.21
N SER A 472 11.66 7.42 9.20
CA SER A 472 10.49 8.31 9.18
C SER A 472 9.53 8.03 10.32
N ILE A 473 8.93 9.09 10.86
CA ILE A 473 7.78 9.07 11.77
C ILE A 473 6.89 10.29 11.46
N PRO A 474 5.60 10.27 11.85
CA PRO A 474 4.73 11.44 11.71
C PRO A 474 5.30 12.68 12.44
N PRO A 475 5.15 13.89 11.87
CA PRO A 475 5.61 15.14 12.50
C PRO A 475 5.16 15.33 13.95
N LYS A 476 3.89 14.99 14.25
CA LYS A 476 3.34 15.06 15.61
C LYS A 476 4.09 14.17 16.60
N GLU A 477 4.50 12.98 16.17
CA GLU A 477 5.30 12.07 17.00
C GLU A 477 6.74 12.57 17.16
N ALA A 478 7.33 13.14 16.10
CA ALA A 478 8.66 13.74 16.18
C ALA A 478 8.68 14.86 17.23
N VAL A 479 7.68 15.75 17.21
CA VAL A 479 7.53 16.83 18.20
C VAL A 479 7.39 16.24 19.60
N ARG A 480 6.48 15.27 19.80
CA ARG A 480 6.26 14.61 21.10
C ARG A 480 7.56 14.05 21.68
N ARG A 481 8.31 13.27 20.89
CA ARG A 481 9.57 12.63 21.32
C ARG A 481 10.64 13.64 21.71
N VAL A 482 10.77 14.73 20.94
CA VAL A 482 11.81 15.74 21.20
C VAL A 482 11.46 16.56 22.43
N VAL A 483 10.18 16.92 22.62
CA VAL A 483 9.73 17.59 23.84
C VAL A 483 9.98 16.73 25.07
N GLU A 484 9.63 15.44 25.02
CA GLU A 484 9.86 14.51 26.13
C GLU A 484 11.35 14.31 26.45
N ARG A 485 12.18 14.17 25.42
CA ARG A 485 13.62 13.91 25.56
C ARG A 485 14.42 15.14 25.98
N ASP A 486 14.19 16.27 25.32
CA ASP A 486 15.03 17.47 25.42
C ASP A 486 14.41 18.54 26.35
N ARG A 487 13.16 18.37 26.77
CA ARG A 487 12.39 19.31 27.63
C ARG A 487 12.31 20.72 27.05
N LEU A 488 12.22 20.82 25.72
CA LEU A 488 12.11 22.10 24.99
C LEU A 488 10.64 22.51 24.80
N PRO A 489 10.34 23.81 24.66
CA PRO A 489 9.02 24.29 24.27
C PRO A 489 8.59 23.72 22.90
N VAL A 490 7.30 23.39 22.76
CA VAL A 490 6.72 22.82 21.53
C VAL A 490 7.04 23.68 20.30
N GLU A 491 6.95 25.01 20.42
CA GLU A 491 7.22 25.93 19.31
C GLU A 491 8.69 25.90 18.87
N GLU A 492 9.64 25.77 19.80
CA GLU A 492 11.06 25.63 19.45
C GLU A 492 11.31 24.32 18.69
N VAL A 493 10.65 23.23 19.09
CA VAL A 493 10.76 21.93 18.41
C VAL A 493 10.15 21.99 17.01
N LYS A 494 9.00 22.65 16.83
CA LYS A 494 8.39 22.87 15.51
C LYS A 494 9.33 23.68 14.60
N HIS A 495 9.90 24.78 15.09
CA HIS A 495 10.87 25.56 14.32
C HIS A 495 12.07 24.71 13.86
N ARG A 496 12.57 23.81 14.71
CA ARG A 496 13.64 22.88 14.32
C ARG A 496 13.20 21.86 13.28
N LEU A 497 11.97 21.37 13.37
CA LEU A 497 11.40 20.44 12.41
C LEU A 497 11.20 21.11 11.04
N ASP A 498 10.66 22.33 11.03
CA ASP A 498 10.37 23.11 9.83
C ASP A 498 11.64 23.60 9.11
N ALA A 499 12.75 23.77 9.85
CA ALA A 499 14.06 24.09 9.28
C ALA A 499 14.71 22.91 8.55
N GLN A 500 14.22 21.68 8.76
CA GLN A 500 14.73 20.48 8.12
C GLN A 500 13.90 20.15 6.86
N MET A 501 14.47 19.35 5.96
CA MET A 501 13.70 18.77 4.86
C MET A 501 12.47 18.03 5.42
N SER A 502 11.31 18.08 4.73
CA SER A 502 10.12 17.32 5.17
C SER A 502 10.25 15.84 4.83
N ASN A 503 9.42 14.97 5.44
CA ASN A 503 9.38 13.54 5.08
C ASN A 503 9.05 13.35 3.59
N GLU A 504 8.13 14.17 3.06
CA GLU A 504 7.72 14.15 1.65
C GLU A 504 8.87 14.49 0.71
N THR A 505 9.69 15.49 1.06
CA THR A 505 10.86 15.89 0.25
C THR A 505 12.02 14.89 0.39
N ARG A 506 12.14 14.19 1.53
CA ARG A 506 13.14 13.12 1.73
C ARG A 506 12.80 11.84 0.96
N LEU A 507 11.52 11.49 0.90
CA LEU A 507 11.06 10.20 0.38
C LEU A 507 11.59 9.89 -1.04
N PRO A 508 11.65 10.83 -2.01
CA PRO A 508 12.25 10.61 -3.33
C PRO A 508 13.66 10.01 -3.33
N TYR A 509 14.45 10.27 -2.29
CA TYR A 509 15.81 9.78 -2.17
C TYR A 509 15.92 8.41 -1.50
N ALA A 510 14.86 7.93 -0.84
CA ALA A 510 14.89 6.66 -0.14
C ALA A 510 15.03 5.48 -1.11
N ASN A 511 16.06 4.66 -0.89
CA ASN A 511 16.15 3.30 -1.42
C ASN A 511 15.39 2.33 -0.52
N VAL A 512 15.48 2.54 0.80
CA VAL A 512 14.76 1.79 1.82
C VAL A 512 14.14 2.78 2.81
N LEU A 513 12.88 2.57 3.18
CA LEU A 513 12.18 3.36 4.19
C LEU A 513 11.97 2.50 5.45
N LEU A 514 12.27 3.06 6.62
CA LEU A 514 12.06 2.45 7.92
C LEU A 514 11.22 3.37 8.80
N CYS A 515 10.35 2.79 9.63
CA CYS A 515 9.50 3.56 10.53
C CYS A 515 9.65 3.10 11.98
N THR A 516 10.00 4.03 12.86
CA THR A 516 10.17 3.76 14.29
C THR A 516 8.95 4.15 15.13
N TYR A 517 7.79 4.36 14.49
CA TYR A 517 6.58 4.84 15.17
C TYR A 517 6.04 3.86 16.22
N TRP A 518 6.13 2.56 15.94
CA TRP A 518 5.61 1.50 16.82
C TRP A 518 6.64 0.97 17.82
N ALA A 519 6.26 -0.09 18.54
CA ALA A 519 7.11 -0.76 19.51
C ALA A 519 8.49 -1.15 18.94
N GLU A 520 9.49 -1.19 19.81
CA GLU A 520 10.87 -1.50 19.42
C GLU A 520 11.03 -2.84 18.70
N SER A 521 10.24 -3.85 19.09
CA SER A 521 10.20 -5.16 18.44
C SER A 521 9.79 -5.08 16.96
N ILE A 522 8.90 -4.15 16.62
CA ILE A 522 8.45 -3.92 15.24
C ILE A 522 9.56 -3.26 14.42
N THR A 523 10.27 -2.31 15.00
CA THR A 523 11.45 -1.71 14.36
C THR A 523 12.55 -2.75 14.15
N GLN A 524 12.75 -3.65 15.12
CA GLN A 524 13.73 -4.73 14.99
C GLN A 524 13.43 -5.63 13.78
N LYS A 525 12.20 -6.11 13.67
CA LYS A 525 11.78 -6.96 12.54
C LYS A 525 11.95 -6.25 11.18
N GLN A 526 11.62 -4.95 11.10
CA GLN A 526 11.85 -4.17 9.88
C GLN A 526 13.33 -4.10 9.50
N VAL A 527 14.21 -3.84 10.47
CA VAL A 527 15.66 -3.74 10.23
C VAL A 527 16.24 -5.09 9.82
N GLU A 528 15.85 -6.18 10.49
CA GLU A 528 16.27 -7.54 10.13
C GLU A 528 15.83 -7.93 8.73
N TYR A 529 14.58 -7.61 8.37
CA TYR A 529 14.05 -7.87 7.04
C TYR A 529 14.81 -7.06 5.96
N ALA A 530 15.03 -5.76 6.20
CA ALA A 530 15.80 -4.91 5.30
C ALA A 530 17.25 -5.42 5.11
N TRP A 531 17.85 -5.91 6.20
CA TRP A 531 19.18 -6.48 6.22
C TRP A 531 19.25 -7.78 5.43
N GLN A 532 18.29 -8.69 5.60
CA GLN A 532 18.23 -9.94 4.82
C GLN A 532 18.13 -9.66 3.32
N LEU A 533 17.22 -8.75 2.92
CA LEU A 533 17.10 -8.32 1.53
C LEU A 533 18.38 -7.64 1.03
N LEU A 534 19.17 -7.01 1.91
CA LEU A 534 20.46 -6.40 1.56
C LEU A 534 21.49 -7.46 1.24
N LEU A 535 21.62 -8.46 2.11
CA LEU A 535 22.55 -9.55 1.89
C LEU A 535 22.23 -10.33 0.61
N GLN A 536 20.95 -10.54 0.29
CA GLN A 536 20.54 -11.17 -0.96
C GLN A 536 20.97 -10.38 -2.19
N ARG A 537 20.75 -9.06 -2.21
CA ARG A 537 21.08 -8.23 -3.38
C ARG A 537 22.57 -8.03 -3.57
N ILE A 538 23.37 -7.88 -2.51
CA ILE A 538 24.83 -7.71 -2.62
C ILE A 538 25.57 -9.06 -2.74
N GLY A 539 24.96 -10.15 -2.27
CA GLY A 539 25.53 -11.50 -2.30
C GLY A 539 25.40 -12.21 -3.66
N ASN A 540 24.45 -11.82 -4.50
CA ASN A 540 24.33 -12.37 -5.85
C ASN A 540 25.44 -11.89 -6.81
N ASP A 541 26.17 -10.83 -6.46
CA ASP A 541 27.28 -10.30 -7.28
C ASP A 541 28.59 -11.11 -7.14
N THR A 542 28.69 -12.08 -6.21
CA THR A 542 29.88 -12.94 -6.07
C THR A 542 29.78 -14.27 -6.81
N SER A 543 28.68 -14.53 -7.53
CA SER A 543 28.45 -15.80 -8.25
C SER A 543 28.79 -15.75 -9.74
N SER A 544 29.51 -14.73 -10.22
CA SER A 544 29.86 -14.54 -11.63
C SER A 544 31.36 -14.33 -11.90
N VAL A 545 32.23 -14.92 -11.06
CA VAL A 545 33.68 -14.99 -11.32
C VAL A 545 34.12 -16.43 -11.50
#